data_AF-A0A917MD81-F1
#
_entry.id   AF-A0A917MD81-F1
#
_cell.length_a   1.000
_cell.length_b   1.000
_cell.length_c   1.000
_cell.angle_alpha   90.00
_cell.angle_beta   90.00
_cell.angle_gamma   90.00
#
_symmetry.space_group_name_H-M   'P 1'
#
loop_
_entity.id
_entity.type
_entity.pdbx_description
1 polymer ?
#
loop_
_entity_poly.entity_id
_entity_poly.type
_entity_poly.pdbx_seq_one_letter_code
_entity_poly.pdbx_strand_id
1 'polypeptide(L)'
;MKAFLYTFLLLFIGSQAFSQNTDQAFPENYLGSYKGTLLIDSPSGQQKIAMEFQLKKTDTIDRFKYVLVYNNTPRNYSLVVKDRAKGIYEVDENNGIILPAKVLNNTLYSFFEVQGNFLSTRMEFFKDSMLFEILFSPTKNKTITGGSSNEIPEVFGFPISVVQKAILIKQ
;
A
#
# COMPACT_ATOMS: atom_id res chain seq x y z
N MET A 1 23.84 -61.21 -42.92
CA MET A 1 22.75 -61.06 -41.92
C MET A 1 23.19 -60.02 -40.91
N LYS A 2 22.33 -59.04 -40.63
CA LYS A 2 22.65 -57.74 -40.04
C LYS A 2 22.94 -57.87 -38.53
N ALA A 3 24.09 -57.38 -38.08
CA ALA A 3 24.36 -57.13 -36.67
C ALA A 3 23.59 -55.87 -36.24
N PHE A 4 22.69 -56.01 -35.27
CA PHE A 4 21.94 -54.90 -34.70
C PHE A 4 22.78 -54.27 -33.59
N LEU A 5 23.37 -53.11 -33.86
CA LEU A 5 24.12 -52.30 -32.92
C LEU A 5 23.11 -51.55 -32.03
N TYR A 6 22.99 -51.94 -30.76
CA TYR A 6 22.15 -51.22 -29.81
C TYR A 6 22.89 -49.97 -29.31
N THR A 7 22.54 -48.82 -29.88
CA THR A 7 22.97 -47.51 -29.39
C THR A 7 22.25 -47.19 -28.09
N PHE A 8 22.98 -47.13 -26.98
CA PHE A 8 22.49 -46.71 -25.67
C PHE A 8 22.32 -45.19 -25.69
N LEU A 9 21.09 -44.71 -25.91
CA LEU A 9 20.73 -43.29 -25.87
C LEU A 9 20.62 -42.86 -24.40
N LEU A 10 21.67 -42.21 -23.88
CA LEU A 10 21.66 -41.52 -22.59
C LEU A 10 20.67 -40.35 -22.65
N LEU A 11 19.44 -40.59 -22.18
CA LEU A 11 18.48 -39.54 -21.85
C LEU A 11 19.00 -38.79 -20.61
N PHE A 12 19.72 -37.69 -20.85
CA PHE A 12 19.92 -36.63 -19.87
C PHE A 12 18.54 -36.02 -19.58
N ILE A 13 17.86 -36.54 -18.56
CA ILE A 13 16.74 -35.85 -17.91
C ILE A 13 17.38 -34.67 -17.19
N GLY A 14 17.53 -33.56 -17.90
CA GLY A 14 17.87 -32.29 -17.30
C GLY A 14 16.79 -31.98 -16.29
N SER A 15 17.12 -32.12 -15.01
CA SER A 15 16.35 -31.59 -13.91
C SER A 15 16.25 -30.08 -14.13
N GLN A 16 15.13 -29.65 -14.72
CA GLN A 16 14.69 -28.27 -14.64
C GLN A 16 14.38 -28.03 -13.16
N ALA A 17 15.42 -27.71 -12.39
CA ALA A 17 15.24 -26.99 -11.16
C ALA A 17 14.57 -25.69 -11.56
N PHE A 18 13.25 -25.65 -11.47
CA PHE A 18 12.55 -24.40 -11.34
C PHE A 18 13.17 -23.75 -10.10
N SER A 19 14.11 -22.84 -10.32
CA SER A 19 14.39 -21.79 -9.37
C SER A 19 13.01 -21.24 -9.03
N GLN A 20 12.55 -21.46 -7.80
CA GLN A 20 11.44 -20.70 -7.29
C GLN A 20 11.92 -19.26 -7.40
N ASN A 21 11.42 -18.52 -8.39
CA ASN A 21 11.57 -17.09 -8.38
C ASN A 21 10.88 -16.67 -7.09
N THR A 22 11.64 -16.50 -6.03
CA THR A 22 11.25 -15.68 -4.89
C THR A 22 11.30 -14.24 -5.38
N ASP A 23 10.50 -13.92 -6.40
CA ASP A 23 9.99 -12.59 -6.63
C ASP A 23 9.05 -12.36 -5.45
N GLN A 24 9.63 -12.02 -4.29
CA GLN A 24 8.83 -11.58 -3.17
C GLN A 24 7.90 -10.48 -3.71
N ALA A 25 6.60 -10.63 -3.52
CA ALA A 25 5.64 -9.62 -3.93
C ALA A 25 5.57 -8.54 -2.84
N PHE A 26 4.77 -7.49 -3.05
CA PHE A 26 4.38 -6.64 -1.93
C PHE A 26 3.67 -7.50 -0.86
N PRO A 27 3.91 -7.30 0.45
CA PRO A 27 4.79 -6.27 1.06
C PRO A 27 6.24 -6.71 1.29
N GLU A 28 6.61 -7.97 1.06
CA GLU A 28 7.91 -8.54 1.46
C GLU A 28 9.12 -7.81 0.85
N ASN A 29 9.01 -7.33 -0.40
CA ASN A 29 10.08 -6.53 -1.03
C ASN A 29 10.38 -5.20 -0.33
N TYR A 30 9.42 -4.70 0.45
CA TYR A 30 9.44 -3.35 1.01
C TYR A 30 9.48 -3.37 2.53
N LEU A 31 9.88 -4.49 3.13
CA LEU A 31 10.14 -4.56 4.56
C LEU A 31 11.30 -3.62 4.93
N GLY A 32 11.13 -2.91 6.04
CA GLY A 32 12.12 -1.96 6.55
C GLY A 32 11.52 -0.91 7.49
N SER A 33 12.41 -0.03 7.96
CA SER A 33 12.04 1.24 8.59
C SER A 33 12.39 2.37 7.64
N TYR A 34 11.50 3.34 7.52
CA TYR A 34 11.63 4.50 6.62
C TYR A 34 11.45 5.77 7.43
N LYS A 35 12.33 6.75 7.29
CA LYS A 35 12.30 8.00 8.06
C LYS A 35 12.35 9.22 7.17
N GLY A 36 11.73 10.31 7.62
CA GLY A 36 11.74 11.58 6.92
C GLY A 36 10.91 12.63 7.65
N THR A 37 10.58 13.69 6.92
CA THR A 37 9.77 14.80 7.42
C THR A 37 8.43 14.79 6.70
N LEU A 38 7.35 14.76 7.49
CA LEU A 38 6.01 14.98 6.99
C LEU A 38 5.73 16.48 6.91
N LEU A 39 5.32 16.92 5.73
CA LEU A 39 4.79 18.25 5.47
C LEU A 39 3.26 18.16 5.55
N ILE A 40 2.64 19.02 6.36
CA ILE A 40 1.19 19.11 6.51
C ILE A 40 0.77 20.51 6.05
N ASP A 41 0.07 20.58 4.94
CA ASP A 41 -0.49 21.81 4.39
C ASP A 41 -2.00 21.86 4.69
N SER A 42 -2.44 22.96 5.30
CA SER A 42 -3.82 23.17 5.76
C SER A 42 -4.22 24.64 5.57
N PRO A 43 -5.50 25.01 5.76
CA PRO A 43 -5.94 26.41 5.67
C PRO A 43 -5.31 27.29 6.76
N SER A 44 -4.90 26.69 7.88
CA SER A 44 -4.16 27.37 8.96
C SER A 44 -2.66 27.57 8.69
N GLY A 45 -2.16 27.04 7.58
CA GLY A 45 -0.74 27.12 7.19
C GLY A 45 -0.06 25.76 7.12
N GLN A 46 1.26 25.80 7.00
CA GLN A 46 2.12 24.63 6.84
C GLN A 46 2.77 24.23 8.18
N GLN A 47 2.81 22.93 8.46
CA GLN A 47 3.53 22.33 9.58
C GLN A 47 4.50 21.27 9.09
N LYS A 48 5.58 21.05 9.86
CA LYS A 48 6.58 20.01 9.59
C LYS A 48 6.75 19.16 10.84
N ILE A 49 6.63 17.85 10.71
CA ILE A 49 6.83 16.92 11.82
C ILE A 49 7.72 15.76 11.41
N ALA A 50 8.46 15.21 12.37
CA ALA A 50 9.27 14.02 12.13
C ALA A 50 8.34 12.81 11.97
N MET A 51 8.60 12.00 10.95
CA MET A 51 7.81 10.82 10.64
C MET A 51 8.69 9.59 10.41
N GLU A 52 8.25 8.45 10.95
CA GLU A 52 8.78 7.13 10.62
C GLU A 52 7.65 6.19 10.20
N PHE A 53 7.93 5.32 9.25
CA PHE A 53 7.09 4.19 8.89
C PHE A 53 7.88 2.88 9.06
N GLN A 54 7.29 1.89 9.71
CA GLN A 54 7.87 0.55 9.86
C GLN A 54 6.95 -0.49 9.23
N LEU A 55 7.50 -1.27 8.30
CA LEU A 55 6.86 -2.44 7.70
C LEU A 55 7.70 -3.68 7.99
N LYS A 56 7.20 -4.58 8.83
CA LYS A 56 7.96 -5.75 9.30
C LYS A 56 7.11 -7.02 9.27
N LYS A 57 7.74 -8.18 9.13
CA LYS A 57 7.06 -9.48 9.26
C LYS A 57 6.52 -9.65 10.68
N THR A 58 5.47 -10.46 10.79
CA THR A 58 5.05 -11.06 12.06
C THR A 58 5.18 -12.58 11.96
N ASP A 59 4.93 -13.29 13.05
CA ASP A 59 4.90 -14.76 13.06
C ASP A 59 3.62 -15.32 12.40
N THR A 60 2.66 -14.46 12.06
CA THR A 60 1.42 -14.82 11.39
C THR A 60 1.55 -14.61 9.89
N ILE A 61 1.23 -15.65 9.12
CA ILE A 61 1.20 -15.59 7.64
C ILE A 61 0.24 -14.49 7.20
N ASP A 62 0.62 -13.76 6.14
CA ASP A 62 -0.18 -12.69 5.55
C ASP A 62 -0.55 -11.55 6.51
N ARG A 63 0.16 -11.42 7.62
CA ARG A 63 0.04 -10.32 8.57
C ARG A 63 1.39 -9.68 8.83
N PHE A 64 1.42 -8.36 8.68
CA PHE A 64 2.63 -7.55 8.79
C PHE A 64 2.42 -6.45 9.81
N LYS A 65 3.48 -6.13 10.55
CA LYS A 65 3.53 -4.95 11.40
C LYS A 65 3.55 -3.72 10.50
N TYR A 66 2.59 -2.82 10.70
CA TYR A 66 2.47 -1.54 10.01
C TYR A 66 2.45 -0.45 11.09
N VAL A 67 3.53 0.30 11.26
CA VAL A 67 3.61 1.32 12.31
C VAL A 67 3.93 2.67 11.72
N LEU A 68 3.09 3.65 12.02
CA LEU A 68 3.35 5.06 11.75
C LEU A 68 3.81 5.71 13.04
N VAL A 69 4.89 6.47 13.02
CA VAL A 69 5.38 7.23 14.18
C VAL A 69 5.40 8.69 13.81
N TYR A 70 4.67 9.51 14.56
CA TYR A 70 4.64 10.97 14.40
C TYR A 70 5.23 11.61 15.65
N ASN A 71 6.32 12.37 15.52
CA ASN A 71 7.02 12.99 16.67
C ASN A 71 7.20 12.01 17.86
N ASN A 72 7.77 10.83 17.58
CA ASN A 72 8.01 9.75 18.56
C ASN A 72 6.75 9.09 19.16
N THR A 73 5.54 9.42 18.69
CA THR A 73 4.29 8.79 19.11
C THR A 73 3.88 7.71 18.10
N PRO A 74 3.95 6.42 18.45
CA PRO A 74 3.62 5.33 17.53
C PRO A 74 2.12 5.09 17.42
N ARG A 75 1.66 4.77 16.21
CA ARG A 75 0.35 4.17 15.90
C ARG A 75 0.58 2.76 15.40
N ASN A 76 0.25 1.77 16.23
CA ASN A 76 0.55 0.36 15.99
C ASN A 76 -0.59 -0.32 15.24
N TYR A 77 -0.45 -0.45 13.93
CA TYR A 77 -1.43 -1.11 13.07
C TYR A 77 -0.90 -2.44 12.54
N SER A 78 -1.75 -3.16 11.81
CA SER A 78 -1.39 -4.35 11.06
C SER A 78 -1.82 -4.23 9.61
N LEU A 79 -0.94 -4.59 8.70
CA LEU A 79 -1.29 -4.80 7.30
C LEU A 79 -1.63 -6.27 7.11
N VAL A 80 -2.83 -6.56 6.61
CA VAL A 80 -3.33 -7.92 6.39
C VAL A 80 -3.53 -8.14 4.90
N VAL A 81 -2.98 -9.23 4.35
CA VAL A 81 -3.19 -9.64 2.97
C VAL A 81 -4.47 -10.46 2.90
N LYS A 82 -5.41 -10.07 2.03
CA LYS A 82 -6.71 -10.76 1.87
C LYS A 82 -6.77 -11.56 0.58
N ASP A 83 -6.32 -10.96 -0.51
CA ASP A 83 -6.20 -11.61 -1.82
C ASP A 83 -5.02 -10.97 -2.56
N ARG A 84 -3.87 -11.65 -2.54
CA ARG A 84 -2.63 -11.14 -3.15
C ARG A 84 -2.75 -11.01 -4.66
N ALA A 85 -3.47 -11.93 -5.32
CA ALA A 85 -3.64 -11.93 -6.76
C ALA A 85 -4.48 -10.73 -7.25
N LYS A 86 -5.47 -10.30 -6.46
CA LYS A 86 -6.29 -9.11 -6.76
C LYS A 86 -5.78 -7.81 -6.13
N GLY A 87 -4.70 -7.90 -5.36
CA GLY A 87 -4.13 -6.79 -4.61
C GLY A 87 -5.04 -6.27 -3.51
N ILE A 88 -5.82 -7.12 -2.84
CA ILE A 88 -6.75 -6.72 -1.76
C ILE A 88 -6.08 -6.91 -0.40
N TYR A 89 -6.07 -5.83 0.38
CA TYR A 89 -5.44 -5.74 1.70
C TYR A 89 -6.35 -5.01 2.68
N GLU A 90 -6.02 -5.10 3.95
CA GLU A 90 -6.64 -4.34 5.02
C GLU A 90 -5.55 -3.70 5.89
N VAL A 91 -5.77 -2.46 6.32
CA VAL A 91 -5.02 -1.85 7.42
C VAL A 91 -5.89 -1.90 8.67
N ASP A 92 -5.53 -2.78 9.58
CA ASP A 92 -6.20 -3.01 10.87
C ASP A 92 -5.57 -2.11 11.93
N GLU A 93 -6.36 -1.19 12.50
CA GLU A 93 -5.90 -0.30 13.56
C GLU A 93 -5.77 -0.99 14.93
N ASN A 94 -6.13 -2.27 15.03
CA ASN A 94 -6.16 -3.10 16.24
C ASN A 94 -7.09 -2.56 17.35
N ASN A 95 -8.13 -1.83 16.95
CA ASN A 95 -9.13 -1.25 17.86
C ASN A 95 -10.58 -1.50 17.34
N GLY A 96 -10.74 -2.41 16.39
CA GLY A 96 -12.01 -2.69 15.70
C GLY A 96 -12.22 -1.90 14.40
N ILE A 97 -11.33 -0.96 14.07
CA ILE A 97 -11.37 -0.22 12.79
C ILE A 97 -10.50 -0.95 11.76
N ILE A 98 -11.13 -1.34 10.65
CA ILE A 98 -10.49 -1.97 9.50
C ILE A 98 -10.63 -1.05 8.30
N LEU A 99 -9.50 -0.61 7.75
CA LEU A 99 -9.46 0.26 6.58
C LEU A 99 -9.22 -0.60 5.33
N PRO A 100 -10.14 -0.58 4.34
CA PRO A 100 -9.94 -1.34 3.11
C PRO A 100 -8.79 -0.74 2.32
N ALA A 101 -7.91 -1.58 1.79
CA ALA A 101 -6.77 -1.13 1.00
C ALA A 101 -6.57 -1.96 -0.27
N LYS A 102 -5.98 -1.33 -1.27
CA LYS A 102 -5.64 -1.97 -2.54
C LYS A 102 -4.19 -1.70 -2.89
N VAL A 103 -3.48 -2.73 -3.35
CA VAL A 103 -2.13 -2.58 -3.90
C VAL A 103 -2.19 -2.67 -5.42
N LEU A 104 -1.58 -1.70 -6.08
CA LEU A 104 -1.34 -1.70 -7.53
C LEU A 104 0.06 -1.14 -7.78
N ASN A 105 0.88 -1.85 -8.57
CA ASN A 105 2.24 -1.45 -8.93
C ASN A 105 3.03 -0.90 -7.74
N ASN A 106 3.22 -1.72 -6.69
CA ASN A 106 3.88 -1.36 -5.41
C ASN A 106 3.27 -0.23 -4.58
N THR A 107 2.15 0.36 -5.00
CA THR A 107 1.48 1.43 -4.27
C THR A 107 0.29 0.89 -3.48
N LEU A 108 0.25 1.15 -2.18
CA LEU A 108 -0.88 0.89 -1.30
C LEU A 108 -1.81 2.10 -1.28
N TYR A 109 -3.08 1.89 -1.62
CA TYR A 109 -4.15 2.89 -1.62
C TYR A 109 -5.22 2.54 -0.60
N SER A 110 -5.78 3.53 0.06
CA SER A 110 -7.00 3.36 0.87
C SER A 110 -7.87 4.61 0.77
N PHE A 111 -9.19 4.41 0.81
CA PHE A 111 -10.17 5.47 0.98
C PHE A 111 -11.10 5.10 2.13
N PHE A 112 -11.37 6.04 3.01
CA PHE A 112 -12.29 5.83 4.13
C PHE A 112 -12.85 7.17 4.62
N GLU A 113 -14.01 7.11 5.27
CA GLU A 113 -14.58 8.26 5.95
C GLU A 113 -14.53 8.04 7.46
N VAL A 114 -14.10 9.07 8.20
CA VAL A 114 -14.15 9.09 9.66
C VAL A 114 -14.60 10.47 10.15
N GLN A 115 -15.64 10.47 10.99
CA GLN A 115 -16.18 11.68 11.61
C GLN A 115 -16.49 12.82 10.61
N GLY A 116 -17.08 12.50 9.46
CA GLY A 116 -17.46 13.48 8.43
C GLY A 116 -16.30 13.98 7.57
N ASN A 117 -15.19 13.25 7.55
CA ASN A 117 -14.04 13.56 6.72
C ASN A 117 -13.69 12.34 5.87
N PHE A 118 -13.61 12.56 4.57
CA PHE A 118 -13.12 11.59 3.61
C PHE A 118 -11.61 11.70 3.50
N LEU A 119 -10.92 10.59 3.70
CA LEU A 119 -9.47 10.50 3.59
C LEU A 119 -9.10 9.56 2.46
N SER A 120 -8.02 9.92 1.77
CA SER A 120 -7.29 9.02 0.90
C SER A 120 -5.88 8.86 1.41
N THR A 121 -5.38 7.63 1.48
CA THR A 121 -3.96 7.37 1.75
C THR A 121 -3.33 6.74 0.51
N ARG A 122 -2.09 7.16 0.22
CA ARG A 122 -1.26 6.61 -0.83
C ARG A 122 0.14 6.41 -0.29
N MET A 123 0.65 5.19 -0.41
CA MET A 123 2.02 4.83 -0.06
C MET A 123 2.67 4.10 -1.22
N GLU A 124 3.56 4.78 -1.93
CA GLU A 124 4.27 4.22 -3.07
C GLU A 124 5.68 3.83 -2.67
N PHE A 125 6.03 2.57 -2.91
CA PHE A 125 7.26 1.99 -2.39
C PHE A 125 8.32 1.81 -3.48
N PHE A 126 9.50 2.34 -3.21
CA PHE A 126 10.70 2.17 -4.02
C PHE A 126 11.71 1.30 -3.27
N LYS A 127 12.83 0.99 -3.93
CA LYS A 127 13.90 0.18 -3.34
C LYS A 127 14.41 0.79 -2.02
N ASP A 128 14.72 2.08 -2.04
CA ASP A 128 15.40 2.79 -0.94
C ASP A 128 14.56 3.93 -0.34
N SER A 129 13.32 4.09 -0.78
CA SER A 129 12.42 5.15 -0.30
C SER A 129 10.94 4.76 -0.39
N MET A 130 10.09 5.55 0.24
CA MET A 130 8.64 5.45 0.14
C MET A 130 8.04 6.86 0.10
N LEU A 131 7.10 7.09 -0.82
CA LEU A 131 6.33 8.33 -0.92
C LEU A 131 5.01 8.14 -0.18
N PHE A 132 4.79 9.00 0.82
CA PHE A 132 3.60 8.98 1.66
C PHE A 132 2.72 10.19 1.33
N GLU A 133 1.42 9.96 1.14
CA GLU A 133 0.42 11.02 0.98
C GLU A 133 -0.87 10.70 1.75
N ILE A 134 -1.41 11.71 2.42
CA ILE A 134 -2.82 11.74 2.85
C ILE A 134 -3.49 12.97 2.25
N LEU A 135 -4.65 12.77 1.62
CA LEU A 135 -5.58 13.86 1.29
C LEU A 135 -6.76 13.77 2.25
N PHE A 136 -7.21 14.92 2.72
CA PHE A 136 -8.33 15.05 3.62
C PHE A 136 -9.36 16.00 3.02
N SER A 137 -10.62 15.59 3.01
CA SER A 137 -11.74 16.41 2.56
C SER A 137 -12.91 16.32 3.52
N PRO A 138 -13.48 17.45 3.99
CA PRO A 138 -14.76 17.43 4.70
C PRO A 138 -15.88 16.96 3.76
N THR A 139 -16.77 16.08 4.24
CA THR A 139 -17.88 15.56 3.42
C THR A 139 -19.09 16.49 3.39
N LYS A 140 -19.20 17.41 4.37
CA LYS A 140 -20.30 18.39 4.47
C LYS A 140 -20.25 19.50 3.42
N ASN A 141 -19.05 19.93 3.01
CA ASN A 141 -18.85 21.06 2.09
C ASN A 141 -18.64 20.61 0.65
N LYS A 142 -19.25 19.47 0.27
CA LYS A 142 -19.17 18.97 -1.10
C LYS A 142 -19.91 19.89 -2.06
N THR A 143 -19.38 20.06 -3.26
CA THR A 143 -20.10 20.67 -4.37
C THR A 143 -21.00 19.62 -5.01
N ILE A 144 -22.15 20.05 -5.50
CA ILE A 144 -23.09 19.21 -6.24
C ILE A 144 -23.30 19.88 -7.59
N THR A 145 -23.01 19.17 -8.67
CA THR A 145 -23.17 19.64 -10.04
C THR A 145 -23.79 18.54 -10.91
N GLY A 146 -24.24 18.89 -12.13
CA GLY A 146 -24.95 17.93 -12.98
C GLY A 146 -26.40 17.71 -12.52
N GLY A 147 -26.98 16.56 -12.84
CA GLY A 147 -28.35 16.20 -12.45
C GLY A 147 -29.46 16.98 -13.18
N SER A 148 -29.13 17.69 -14.26
CA SER A 148 -30.11 18.49 -15.03
C SER A 148 -30.98 17.66 -15.97
N SER A 149 -30.63 16.40 -16.23
CA SER A 149 -31.41 15.45 -17.02
C SER A 149 -31.02 14.00 -16.69
N ASN A 150 -31.76 13.03 -17.21
CA ASN A 150 -31.44 11.60 -17.06
C ASN A 150 -30.11 11.19 -17.72
N GLU A 151 -29.60 11.99 -18.66
CA GLU A 151 -28.32 11.74 -19.34
C GLU A 151 -27.13 12.38 -18.60
N ILE A 152 -27.39 13.34 -17.71
CA ILE A 152 -26.36 14.08 -16.98
C ILE A 152 -26.46 13.69 -15.50
N PRO A 153 -25.60 12.77 -15.02
CA PRO A 153 -25.65 12.34 -13.63
C PRO A 153 -25.27 13.49 -12.68
N GLU A 154 -25.75 13.38 -11.45
CA GLU A 154 -25.28 14.22 -10.35
C GLU A 154 -23.84 13.84 -9.98
N VAL A 155 -23.00 14.85 -9.75
CA VAL A 155 -21.58 14.69 -9.42
C VAL A 155 -21.30 15.42 -8.11
N PHE A 156 -20.66 14.70 -7.17
CA PHE A 156 -20.18 15.26 -5.91
C PHE A 156 -18.70 15.61 -6.01
N GLY A 157 -18.36 16.88 -5.81
CA GLY A 157 -16.98 17.34 -5.66
C GLY A 157 -16.61 17.53 -4.20
N PHE A 158 -15.46 17.04 -3.79
CA PHE A 158 -14.99 17.08 -2.41
C PHE A 158 -13.77 18.00 -2.30
N PRO A 159 -13.84 19.12 -1.56
CA PRO A 159 -12.72 20.06 -1.49
C PRO A 159 -11.59 19.50 -0.62
N ILE A 160 -10.36 19.47 -1.15
CA ILE A 160 -9.20 19.07 -0.38
C ILE A 160 -8.86 20.17 0.63
N SER A 161 -8.99 19.88 1.91
CA SER A 161 -8.67 20.84 2.98
C SER A 161 -7.29 20.63 3.57
N VAL A 162 -6.80 19.38 3.65
CA VAL A 162 -5.45 19.08 4.17
C VAL A 162 -4.73 18.14 3.23
N VAL A 163 -3.47 18.44 2.96
CA VAL A 163 -2.53 17.58 2.23
C VAL A 163 -1.37 17.26 3.16
N GLN A 164 -1.08 15.98 3.34
CA GLN A 164 0.10 15.53 4.07
C GLN A 164 1.01 14.77 3.13
N LYS A 165 2.29 15.13 3.05
CA LYS A 165 3.26 14.52 2.14
C LYS A 165 4.60 14.26 2.81
N ALA A 166 5.21 13.12 2.54
CA ALA A 166 6.57 12.82 2.95
C ALA A 166 7.31 11.98 1.91
N ILE A 167 8.61 12.20 1.81
CA ILE A 167 9.56 11.25 1.23
C ILE A 167 10.27 10.60 2.42
N LEU A 168 10.03 9.31 2.65
CA LEU A 168 10.67 8.56 3.72
C LEU A 168 11.80 7.70 3.14
N ILE A 169 13.00 7.84 3.66
CA ILE A 169 14.20 7.13 3.22
C ILE A 169 14.39 5.89 4.07
N LYS A 170 14.63 4.76 3.42
CA LYS A 170 14.90 3.48 4.09
C LYS A 170 16.17 3.60 4.95
N GLN A 171 16.12 3.04 6.15
CA GLN A 171 17.20 3.04 7.13
C GLN A 171 17.98 1.72 7.13
#